data_AF-A0A3M5EBZ3-F1
#
_entry.id   AF-A0A3M5EBZ3-F1
#
_cell.length_a   1.000
_cell.length_b   1.000
_cell.length_c   1.000
_cell.angle_alpha   90.00
_cell.angle_beta   90.00
_cell.angle_gamma   90.00
#
_symmetry.space_group_name_H-M   'P 1'
#
loop_
_entity.id
_entity.type
_entity.pdbx_description
1 polymer ?
#
loop_
_entity_poly.entity_id
_entity_poly.type
_entity_poly.pdbx_seq_one_letter_code
_entity_poly.pdbx_strand_id
1 'polypeptide(L)'
;MVAAGEVELTSVDAVTFGYLQRHAPERLAGLRVLGRSAPSPALPLITSLHWSAAQRRELFEALNLTLIECPHLAATLALKSFLPAGEEHYRILLDYERQAQGWGYPQLR
;
A
#
# COMPACT_ATOMS: atom_id res chain seq x y z
N MET A 1 17.92 11.76 0.53
CA MET A 1 17.89 11.42 -0.91
C MET A 1 17.34 12.57 -1.75
N VAL A 2 16.12 12.54 -2.31
CA VAL A 2 15.70 13.60 -3.28
C VAL A 2 15.65 14.99 -2.66
N ALA A 3 14.96 15.17 -1.52
CA ALA A 3 14.89 16.48 -0.84
C ALA A 3 16.26 17.01 -0.38
N ALA A 4 17.23 16.10 -0.18
CA ALA A 4 18.60 16.45 0.18
C ALA A 4 19.50 16.69 -1.06
N GLY A 5 18.98 16.51 -2.28
CA GLY A 5 19.74 16.65 -3.52
C GLY A 5 20.72 15.50 -3.81
N GLU A 6 20.62 14.37 -3.12
CA GLU A 6 21.53 13.23 -3.31
C GLU A 6 21.16 12.35 -4.52
N VAL A 7 19.90 12.42 -4.97
CA VAL A 7 19.40 11.73 -6.17
C VAL A 7 18.36 12.62 -6.85
N GLU A 8 18.22 12.52 -8.17
CA GLU A 8 17.32 13.39 -8.96
C GLU A 8 15.85 12.97 -8.87
N LEU A 9 15.59 11.69 -8.65
CA LEU A 9 14.25 11.10 -8.70
C LEU A 9 14.13 9.84 -7.85
N THR A 10 12.92 9.55 -7.39
CA THR A 10 12.61 8.35 -6.62
C THR A 10 11.13 7.96 -6.80
N SER A 11 10.82 6.68 -6.63
CA SER A 11 9.45 6.18 -6.50
C SER A 11 9.13 6.02 -5.01
N VAL A 12 7.96 6.51 -4.59
CA VAL A 12 7.49 6.40 -3.20
C VAL A 12 6.10 5.77 -3.20
N ASP A 13 5.83 4.94 -2.20
CA ASP A 13 4.48 4.47 -1.92
C ASP A 13 3.51 5.66 -1.74
N ALA A 14 2.37 5.60 -2.42
CA ALA A 14 1.42 6.72 -2.48
C ALA A 14 0.79 7.02 -1.12
N VAL A 15 0.62 6.00 -0.27
CA VAL A 15 0.07 6.17 1.09
C VAL A 15 1.10 6.88 1.97
N THR A 16 2.36 6.45 1.93
CA THR A 16 3.49 7.11 2.61
C THR A 16 3.65 8.56 2.18
N PHE A 17 3.59 8.85 0.87
CA PHE A 17 3.62 10.21 0.37
C PHE A 17 2.43 11.04 0.89
N GLY A 18 1.23 10.46 0.93
CA GLY A 18 0.05 11.10 1.50
C GLY A 18 0.19 11.43 2.99
N TYR A 19 0.85 10.57 3.79
CA TYR A 19 1.15 10.86 5.19
C TYR A 19 2.14 12.01 5.33
N LEU A 20 3.20 12.06 4.51
CA LEU A 20 4.14 13.17 4.51
C LEU A 20 3.42 14.49 4.17
N GLN A 21 2.49 14.50 3.21
CA GLN A 21 1.71 15.70 2.91
C GLN A 21 0.86 16.17 4.09
N ARG A 22 0.28 15.25 4.86
CA ARG A 22 -0.59 15.58 6.01
C ARG A 22 0.19 16.04 7.24
N HIS A 23 1.33 15.41 7.52
CA HIS A 23 1.98 15.52 8.82
C HIS A 23 3.39 16.10 8.78
N ALA A 24 4.03 16.17 7.61
CA ALA A 24 5.37 16.72 7.44
C ALA A 24 5.53 17.39 6.05
N PRO A 25 4.64 18.32 5.66
CA PRO A 25 4.65 18.92 4.32
C PRO A 25 5.97 19.65 4.00
N GLU A 26 6.69 20.14 5.01
CA GLU A 26 8.01 20.75 4.88
C GLU A 26 9.06 19.78 4.31
N ARG A 27 8.92 18.47 4.56
CA ARG A 27 9.80 17.44 3.97
C ARG A 27 9.57 17.25 2.47
N LEU A 28 8.45 17.74 1.96
CA LEU A 28 8.09 17.70 0.53
C LEU A 28 8.33 19.04 -0.17
N ALA A 29 8.82 20.05 0.56
CA ALA A 29 9.12 21.35 -0.01
C ALA A 29 10.15 21.22 -1.15
N GLY A 30 9.84 21.84 -2.30
CA GLY A 30 10.69 21.78 -3.48
C GLY A 30 10.59 20.48 -4.30
N LEU A 31 9.82 19.49 -3.84
CA LEU A 31 9.55 18.27 -4.62
C LEU A 31 8.30 18.44 -5.48
N ARG A 32 8.22 17.68 -6.58
CA ARG A 32 7.02 17.57 -7.42
C ARG A 32 6.79 16.13 -7.85
N VAL A 33 5.52 15.75 -7.97
CA VAL A 33 5.15 14.44 -8.52
C VAL A 33 5.29 14.48 -10.05
N LEU A 34 6.13 13.60 -10.60
CA LEU A 34 6.35 13.50 -12.06
C LEU A 34 5.34 12.58 -12.74
N GLY A 35 4.83 11.58 -12.01
CA GLY A 35 3.89 10.60 -12.54
C GLY A 35 3.40 9.66 -11.44
N ARG A 36 2.45 8.80 -11.80
CA ARG A 36 1.97 7.70 -10.95
C ARG A 36 2.12 6.39 -11.71
N SER A 37 2.54 5.34 -11.00
CA SER A 37 2.57 4.00 -11.56
C SER A 37 1.17 3.47 -11.83
N ALA A 38 1.08 2.35 -12.55
CA ALA A 38 -0.16 1.62 -12.68
C ALA A 38 -0.72 1.24 -11.29
N PRO A 39 -2.05 1.21 -11.09
CA PRO A 39 -2.66 0.84 -9.82
C PRO A 39 -2.30 -0.59 -9.41
N SER A 40 -2.05 -0.82 -8.13
CA SER A 40 -1.90 -2.16 -7.54
C SER A 40 -2.95 -2.36 -6.45
N PRO A 41 -3.31 -3.61 -6.12
CA PRO A 41 -4.06 -3.88 -4.89
C PRO A 41 -3.27 -3.38 -3.67
N ALA A 42 -3.99 -3.02 -2.61
CA ALA A 42 -3.39 -2.65 -1.33
C ALA A 42 -2.71 -3.85 -0.66
N LEU A 43 -1.86 -3.60 0.34
CA LEU A 43 -1.18 -4.65 1.09
C LEU A 43 -2.19 -5.61 1.77
N PRO A 44 -2.08 -6.93 1.57
CA PRO A 44 -2.99 -7.89 2.18
C PRO A 44 -2.68 -8.08 3.67
N LEU A 45 -3.71 -8.44 4.44
CA LEU A 45 -3.52 -9.10 5.74
C LEU A 45 -3.57 -10.61 5.53
N ILE A 46 -2.51 -11.31 5.96
CA ILE A 46 -2.34 -12.75 5.73
C ILE A 46 -2.38 -13.47 7.08
N THR A 47 -3.32 -14.41 7.23
CA THR A 47 -3.39 -15.31 8.40
C THR A 47 -2.54 -16.56 8.16
N SER A 48 -2.32 -17.35 9.21
CA SER A 48 -1.75 -18.70 9.06
C SER A 48 -2.67 -19.60 8.22
N LEU A 49 -2.06 -20.54 7.50
CA LEU A 49 -2.76 -21.58 6.72
C LEU A 49 -3.64 -22.50 7.60
N HIS A 50 -3.34 -22.59 8.90
CA HIS A 50 -4.09 -23.44 9.83
C HIS A 50 -5.39 -22.81 10.36
N TRP A 51 -5.67 -21.55 10.02
CA TRP A 51 -6.90 -20.91 10.46
C TRP A 51 -8.11 -21.47 9.72
N SER A 52 -9.19 -21.74 10.46
CA SER A 52 -10.47 -22.13 9.89
C SER A 52 -11.14 -20.95 9.16
N ALA A 53 -12.09 -21.25 8.29
CA ALA A 53 -12.90 -20.22 7.64
C ALA A 53 -13.70 -19.37 8.64
N ALA A 54 -14.17 -19.99 9.73
CA ALA A 54 -14.89 -19.28 10.79
C ALA A 54 -13.99 -18.24 11.49
N GLN A 55 -12.78 -18.63 11.89
CA GLN A 55 -11.82 -17.71 12.52
C GLN A 55 -11.43 -16.55 11.61
N ARG A 56 -11.22 -16.80 10.30
CA ARG A 56 -10.93 -15.73 9.34
C ARG A 56 -12.10 -14.75 9.20
N ARG A 57 -13.33 -15.26 9.16
CA ARG A 57 -14.55 -14.44 9.09
C ARG A 57 -14.70 -13.57 10.34
N GLU A 58 -14.53 -14.15 11.52
CA GLU A 58 -14.61 -13.43 12.80
C GLU A 58 -13.56 -12.31 12.88
N LEU A 59 -12.31 -12.58 12.48
CA LEU A 59 -11.28 -11.54 12.40
C LEU A 59 -11.65 -10.43 11.41
N PHE A 60 -12.14 -10.79 10.22
CA PHE A 60 -12.53 -9.82 9.20
C PHE A 60 -13.68 -8.90 9.67
N GLU A 61 -14.67 -9.46 10.36
CA GLU A 61 -15.76 -8.72 10.98
C GLU A 61 -15.24 -7.79 12.09
N ALA A 62 -14.38 -8.30 12.97
CA ALA A 62 -13.78 -7.53 14.06
C ALA A 62 -12.93 -6.36 13.55
N LEU A 63 -12.15 -6.54 12.48
CA LEU A 63 -11.35 -5.48 11.87
C LEU A 63 -12.23 -4.34 11.33
N ASN A 64 -13.32 -4.67 10.63
CA ASN A 64 -14.24 -3.65 10.12
C ASN A 64 -15.02 -2.96 11.24
N LEU A 65 -15.46 -3.71 12.26
CA LEU A 65 -16.12 -3.16 13.43
C LEU A 65 -15.20 -2.18 14.18
N THR A 66 -13.91 -2.53 14.34
CA THR A 66 -12.92 -1.67 14.98
C THR A 66 -12.77 -0.32 14.27
N LEU A 67 -12.81 -0.29 12.94
CA LEU A 67 -12.75 0.98 12.20
C LEU A 67 -13.97 1.88 12.45
N ILE A 68 -15.14 1.29 12.71
CA ILE A 68 -16.38 2.00 13.05
C ILE A 68 -16.33 2.52 14.49
N GLU A 69 -15.94 1.66 15.43
CA GLU A 69 -15.92 1.97 16.87
C GLU A 69 -14.77 2.91 17.24
N CYS A 70 -13.68 2.91 16.47
CA CYS A 70 -12.51 3.75 16.69
C CYS A 70 -12.25 4.66 15.48
N PRO A 71 -13.06 5.72 15.27
CA PRO A 71 -12.93 6.61 14.10
C PRO A 71 -11.58 7.36 14.06
N HIS A 72 -10.98 7.63 15.23
CA HIS A 72 -9.64 8.22 15.31
C HIS A 72 -8.57 7.28 14.74
N LEU A 73 -8.70 5.97 14.97
CA LEU A 73 -7.81 4.95 14.40
C LEU A 73 -8.01 4.86 12.88
N ALA A 74 -9.25 4.83 12.41
CA ALA A 74 -9.56 4.83 10.98
C ALA A 74 -8.98 6.06 10.27
N ALA A 75 -9.10 7.25 10.87
CA ALA A 75 -8.51 8.49 10.37
C ALA A 75 -6.97 8.44 10.37
N THR A 76 -6.38 7.93 11.45
CA THR A 76 -4.92 7.78 11.59
C THR A 76 -4.35 6.81 10.57
N LEU A 77 -5.03 5.70 10.29
CA LEU A 77 -4.62 4.70 9.31
C LEU A 77 -5.05 5.05 7.87
N ALA A 78 -5.84 6.11 7.68
CA ALA A 78 -6.45 6.49 6.42
C ALA A 78 -7.27 5.34 5.77
N LEU A 79 -7.86 4.47 6.59
CA LEU A 79 -8.65 3.32 6.15
C LEU A 79 -10.15 3.60 6.27
N LYS A 80 -10.91 3.09 5.30
CA LYS A 80 -12.38 3.16 5.30
C LYS A 80 -13.04 1.83 5.66
N SER A 81 -12.46 0.74 5.17
CA SER A 81 -12.93 -0.63 5.40
C SER A 81 -11.84 -1.61 4.97
N PHE A 82 -11.98 -2.86 5.41
CA PHE A 82 -11.28 -4.00 4.83
C PHE A 82 -12.22 -4.71 3.85
N LEU A 83 -11.66 -5.14 2.71
CA LEU A 83 -12.40 -5.87 1.68
C LEU A 83 -11.95 -7.33 1.65
N PRO A 84 -12.82 -8.29 1.26
CA PRO A 84 -12.39 -9.65 0.98
C PRO A 84 -11.28 -9.64 -0.06
N ALA A 85 -10.24 -10.43 0.20
CA ALA A 85 -9.08 -10.54 -0.66
C ALA A 85 -8.80 -12.02 -0.95
N GLY A 86 -8.49 -12.29 -2.21
CA GLY A 86 -8.06 -13.59 -2.71
C GLY A 86 -6.90 -13.41 -3.68
N GLU A 87 -6.17 -14.49 -3.96
CA GLU A 87 -4.98 -14.45 -4.81
C GLU A 87 -5.26 -13.87 -6.20
N GLU A 88 -6.47 -14.06 -6.73
CA GLU A 88 -6.93 -13.50 -8.01
C GLU A 88 -6.83 -11.97 -8.06
N HIS A 89 -7.07 -11.28 -6.94
CA HIS A 89 -6.95 -9.82 -6.85
C HIS A 89 -5.49 -9.35 -6.97
N TYR A 90 -4.53 -10.23 -6.68
CA TYR A 90 -3.10 -9.95 -6.69
C TYR A 90 -2.39 -10.46 -7.95
N ARG A 91 -3.07 -11.19 -8.83
CA ARG A 91 -2.47 -11.71 -10.08
C ARG A 91 -1.88 -10.63 -10.98
N ILE A 92 -2.44 -9.41 -10.95
CA ILE A 92 -1.92 -8.26 -11.70
C ILE A 92 -0.46 -7.93 -11.33
N LEU A 93 -0.02 -8.25 -10.11
CA LEU A 93 1.36 -8.04 -9.71
C LEU A 93 2.33 -8.94 -10.47
N LEU A 94 1.88 -10.14 -10.88
CA LEU A 94 2.67 -11.04 -11.72
C LEU A 94 2.78 -10.52 -13.16
N ASP A 95 1.79 -9.75 -13.64
CA ASP A 95 1.91 -9.05 -14.92
C ASP A 95 2.97 -7.94 -14.83
N TYR A 96 2.99 -7.19 -13.73
CA TYR A 96 4.01 -6.16 -13.50
C TYR A 96 5.42 -6.76 -13.41
N GLU A 97 5.58 -7.88 -12.72
CA GLU A 97 6.85 -8.62 -12.68
C GLU A 97 7.30 -9.04 -14.08
N ARG A 98 6.42 -9.67 -14.87
CA ARG A 98 6.73 -10.06 -16.25
C ARG A 98 7.08 -8.88 -17.15
N GLN A 99 6.38 -7.74 -16.99
CA GLN A 99 6.71 -6.52 -17.73
C GLN A 99 8.10 -6.00 -17.36
N ALA A 100 8.42 -5.94 -16.07
CA ALA A 100 9.75 -5.54 -15.61
C ALA A 100 10.85 -6.46 -16.14
N GLN A 101 10.62 -7.79 -16.13
CA GLN A 101 11.53 -8.76 -16.75
C GLN A 101 11.70 -8.50 -18.25
N GLY A 102 10.61 -8.25 -18.99
CA GLY A 102 10.64 -7.93 -20.42
C GLY A 102 11.38 -6.63 -20.74
N TRP A 103 11.43 -5.69 -19.79
CA TRP A 103 12.21 -4.45 -19.89
C TRP A 103 13.67 -4.60 -19.44
N GLY A 104 14.11 -5.80 -19.05
CA GLY A 104 15.49 -6.03 -18.60
C GLY A 104 15.73 -5.70 -17.13
N TYR A 105 14.66 -5.58 -16.33
CA TYR A 105 14.71 -5.38 -14.87
C TYR A 105 14.21 -6.62 -14.08
N PRO A 106 14.81 -7.81 -14.27
CA PRO A 106 14.38 -9.01 -13.54
C PRO A 106 14.75 -8.95 -12.04
N GLN A 107 15.74 -8.13 -11.69
CA GLN A 107 16.18 -7.86 -10.32
C GLN A 107 16.63 -6.41 -10.24
N LEU A 108 16.21 -5.70 -9.18
CA LEU A 108 16.71 -4.37 -8.85
C LEU A 108 17.99 -4.54 -8.01
N ARG A 109 19.03 -3.75 -8.31
CA ARG A 109 20.30 -3.72 -7.58
C ARG A 109 20.45 -2.40 -6.84
#